data_AF-A0AAX4L1F2-F1
#
_entry.id   AF-A0AAX4L1F2-F1
#
_cell.length_a   1.000
_cell.length_b   1.000
_cell.length_c   1.000
_cell.angle_alpha   90.00
_cell.angle_beta   90.00
_cell.angle_gamma   90.00
#
_symmetry.space_group_name_H-M   'P 1'
#
loop_
_entity.id
_entity.type
_entity.pdbx_description
1 polymer ?
#
loop_
_entity_poly.entity_id
_entity_poly.type
_entity_poly.pdbx_seq_one_letter_code
_entity_poly.pdbx_strand_id
1 'polypeptide(L)'
;MYIPDGSLISYFSSGFPAHIKVKAIDLSSPNFEMFYSPVEGEVIDIVRFNIGRPNVFSKTNYDYMILIRNGNRLIKILHVMPFIEKGEYVKEGQIIGNFLETPYTGGDFPHAHIEGIPVRLPKISKYNESKIGIVYKKNKQFFDVIVKDYAEAGKLRGLGCCGGLLNASLPYACYGGIIGGYREPLKLYGLNLGYVRVKRKTYVLFEGRKGLLRRWEEEASFKVLSNKPICGFTFMEAVLSYSGYPMVRFFLNDSNLNEGDEIDLSEFIRNHLGSKIY
;
A
#
# COMPACT_ATOMS: atom_id res chain seq x y z
N MET A 1 -9.23 7.63 15.05
CA MET A 1 -9.11 7.12 13.68
C MET A 1 -9.76 5.77 13.62
N TYR A 2 -10.90 5.71 12.95
CA TYR A 2 -11.63 4.50 12.67
C TYR A 2 -11.03 3.77 11.47
N ILE A 3 -10.87 2.46 11.58
CA ILE A 3 -10.53 1.57 10.47
C ILE A 3 -11.37 0.31 10.65
N PRO A 4 -12.21 -0.09 9.69
CA PRO A 4 -12.92 -1.36 9.77
C PRO A 4 -11.93 -2.53 9.80
N ASP A 5 -12.18 -3.52 10.65
CA ASP A 5 -11.39 -4.76 10.65
C ASP A 5 -11.54 -5.48 9.30
N GLY A 6 -10.43 -6.00 8.77
CA GLY A 6 -10.36 -6.58 7.42
C GLY A 6 -9.91 -5.61 6.33
N SER A 7 -9.81 -4.31 6.62
CA SER A 7 -9.33 -3.32 5.64
C SER A 7 -7.86 -3.55 5.30
N LEU A 8 -7.51 -3.42 4.02
CA LEU A 8 -6.12 -3.31 3.59
C LEU A 8 -5.58 -1.90 3.86
N ILE A 9 -4.29 -1.83 4.18
CA ILE A 9 -3.60 -0.57 4.47
C ILE A 9 -2.16 -0.60 3.94
N SER A 10 -1.75 0.50 3.33
CA SER A 10 -0.36 0.71 2.88
C SER A 10 0.18 2.04 3.34
N TYR A 11 1.47 2.05 3.66
CA TYR A 11 2.24 3.23 4.02
C TYR A 11 3.35 3.50 3.00
N PHE A 12 3.89 2.46 2.36
CA PHE A 12 5.17 2.47 1.64
C PHE A 12 5.14 1.70 0.30
N SER A 13 3.98 1.30 -0.21
CA SER A 13 3.90 0.64 -1.54
C SER A 13 3.75 1.65 -2.69
N SER A 14 3.23 2.85 -2.41
CA SER A 14 2.98 3.91 -3.39
C SER A 14 4.23 4.78 -3.66
N GLY A 15 4.52 5.09 -4.92
CA GLY A 15 5.68 5.92 -5.30
C GLY A 15 5.52 7.42 -5.05
N PHE A 16 4.38 7.88 -4.53
CA PHE A 16 4.13 9.31 -4.35
C PHE A 16 4.90 9.91 -3.16
N PRO A 17 5.40 11.16 -3.25
CA PRO A 17 6.26 11.76 -2.22
C PRO A 17 5.68 11.75 -0.80
N ALA A 18 4.36 11.77 -0.64
CA ALA A 18 3.72 11.73 0.67
C ALA A 18 4.03 10.43 1.44
N HIS A 19 4.08 9.29 0.75
CA HIS A 19 4.46 8.00 1.34
C HIS A 19 5.95 7.96 1.71
N ILE A 20 6.81 8.47 0.83
CA ILE A 20 8.25 8.58 1.08
C ILE A 20 8.55 9.42 2.33
N LYS A 21 7.76 10.47 2.54
CA LYS A 21 7.87 11.38 3.69
C LYS A 21 7.12 10.87 4.92
N VAL A 22 6.46 9.71 4.85
CA VAL A 22 5.66 9.09 5.93
C VAL A 22 4.53 10.04 6.39
N LYS A 23 3.85 10.66 5.42
CA LYS A 23 2.77 11.64 5.61
C LYS A 23 1.41 11.19 5.06
N ALA A 24 1.38 10.03 4.40
CA ALA A 24 0.18 9.47 3.83
C ALA A 24 -0.02 8.02 4.25
N ILE A 25 -1.28 7.59 4.18
CA ILE A 25 -1.68 6.19 4.19
C ILE A 25 -2.63 5.96 3.01
N ASP A 26 -2.57 4.76 2.44
CA ASP A 26 -3.58 4.26 1.53
C ASP A 26 -4.44 3.28 2.31
N LEU A 27 -5.74 3.56 2.40
CA LEU A 27 -6.69 2.82 3.24
C LEU A 27 -7.87 2.31 2.42
N SER A 28 -8.07 1.00 2.46
CA SER A 28 -9.23 0.31 1.89
C SER A 28 -10.37 0.17 2.91
N SER A 29 -11.40 -0.56 2.52
CA SER A 29 -12.37 -1.20 3.39
C SER A 29 -12.46 -2.71 3.10
N PRO A 30 -13.14 -3.51 3.96
CA PRO A 30 -13.20 -4.96 3.81
C PRO A 30 -13.97 -5.42 2.56
N ASN A 31 -14.90 -4.59 2.05
CA ASN A 31 -15.65 -4.89 0.84
C ASN A 31 -15.01 -4.35 -0.44
N PHE A 32 -13.90 -3.59 -0.34
CA PHE A 32 -13.22 -2.96 -1.48
C PHE A 32 -14.09 -2.03 -2.33
N GLU A 33 -15.25 -1.62 -1.84
CA GLU A 33 -16.20 -0.78 -2.57
C GLU A 33 -16.38 0.58 -1.90
N MET A 34 -16.67 0.55 -0.60
CA MET A 34 -17.13 1.73 0.15
C MET A 34 -15.99 2.31 0.99
N PHE A 35 -15.87 3.63 1.03
CA PHE A 35 -14.93 4.31 1.90
C PHE A 35 -15.63 4.83 3.16
N TYR A 36 -15.12 4.38 4.31
CA TYR A 36 -15.58 4.79 5.64
C TYR A 36 -14.67 5.90 6.14
N SER A 37 -15.25 7.03 6.55
CA SER A 37 -14.48 8.14 7.08
C SER A 37 -13.66 7.69 8.30
N PRO A 38 -12.33 7.81 8.24
CA PRO A 38 -11.47 7.40 9.34
C PRO A 38 -11.50 8.43 10.48
N VAL A 39 -12.08 9.62 10.24
CA VAL A 39 -12.13 10.75 11.17
C VAL A 39 -13.53 11.37 11.16
N GLU A 40 -13.87 12.10 12.20
CA GLU A 40 -15.01 13.02 12.18
C GLU A 40 -14.55 14.43 11.79
N GLY A 41 -15.46 15.26 11.29
CA GLY A 41 -15.15 16.66 11.01
C GLY A 41 -16.07 17.30 9.97
N GLU A 42 -15.82 18.59 9.72
CA GLU A 42 -16.54 19.38 8.72
C GLU A 42 -15.90 19.20 7.34
N VAL A 43 -16.70 18.94 6.31
CA VAL A 43 -16.26 18.88 4.91
C VAL A 43 -16.09 20.30 4.40
N ILE A 44 -14.85 20.76 4.31
CA ILE A 44 -14.52 22.14 3.93
C ILE A 44 -14.59 22.34 2.43
N ASP A 45 -14.20 21.33 1.65
CA ASP A 45 -14.24 21.43 0.20
C ASP A 45 -14.22 20.05 -0.45
N ILE A 46 -14.78 20.00 -1.66
CA ILE A 46 -14.74 18.83 -2.55
C ILE A 46 -14.41 19.36 -3.95
N VAL A 47 -13.29 18.92 -4.51
CA VAL A 47 -12.82 19.37 -5.82
C VAL A 47 -12.69 18.17 -6.74
N ARG A 48 -13.46 18.16 -7.83
CA ARG A 48 -13.27 17.21 -8.94
C ARG A 48 -12.23 17.75 -9.90
N PHE A 49 -11.30 16.90 -10.34
CA PHE A 49 -10.29 17.28 -11.33
C PHE A 49 -10.02 16.15 -12.33
N ASN A 50 -9.64 16.52 -13.55
CA ASN A 50 -9.28 15.56 -14.60
C ASN A 50 -7.79 15.19 -14.51
N ILE A 51 -7.47 13.96 -14.89
CA ILE A 51 -6.14 13.37 -14.85
C ILE A 51 -5.71 13.02 -16.28
N GLY A 52 -4.61 13.61 -16.72
CA GLY A 52 -4.00 13.35 -18.04
C GLY A 52 -2.94 12.24 -18.07
N ARG A 53 -2.81 11.46 -16.99
CA ARG A 53 -1.81 10.38 -16.88
C ARG A 53 -2.32 9.10 -17.57
N PRO A 54 -1.48 8.38 -18.33
CA PRO A 54 -1.84 7.08 -18.89
C PRO A 54 -1.82 5.99 -17.81
N ASN A 55 -2.86 5.16 -17.75
CA ASN A 55 -2.91 3.93 -16.99
C ASN A 55 -3.90 2.96 -17.65
N VAL A 56 -3.45 1.76 -18.01
CA VAL A 56 -4.30 0.76 -18.70
C VAL A 56 -5.36 0.13 -17.80
N PHE A 57 -5.20 0.27 -16.48
CA PHE A 57 -6.11 -0.28 -15.47
C PHE A 57 -7.14 0.75 -14.99
N SER A 58 -7.05 2.02 -15.40
CA SER A 58 -8.00 3.04 -14.95
C SER A 58 -9.36 2.88 -15.62
N LYS A 59 -10.44 3.01 -14.83
CA LYS A 59 -11.82 3.03 -15.32
C LYS A 59 -12.37 4.44 -15.53
N THR A 60 -11.71 5.44 -14.96
CA THR A 60 -12.06 6.85 -15.09
C THR A 60 -10.82 7.70 -15.33
N ASN A 61 -10.99 8.91 -15.85
CA ASN A 61 -9.94 9.91 -16.08
C ASN A 61 -10.08 11.13 -15.16
N TYR A 62 -10.85 11.04 -14.08
CA TYR A 62 -11.00 12.09 -13.09
C TYR A 62 -10.88 11.52 -11.68
N ASP A 63 -10.67 12.41 -10.73
CA ASP A 63 -10.58 12.09 -9.31
C ASP A 63 -11.18 13.24 -8.48
N TYR A 64 -11.31 13.01 -7.17
CA TYR A 64 -11.78 13.99 -6.22
C TYR A 64 -10.74 14.24 -5.14
N MET A 65 -10.66 15.48 -4.71
CA MET A 65 -10.01 15.86 -3.46
C MET A 65 -11.08 16.30 -2.46
N ILE A 66 -11.20 15.56 -1.38
CA ILE A 66 -12.08 15.87 -0.25
C ILE A 66 -11.21 16.44 0.87
N LEU A 67 -11.59 17.60 1.41
CA LEU A 67 -10.92 18.25 2.53
C LEU A 67 -11.83 18.22 3.76
N ILE A 68 -11.37 17.58 4.84
CA ILE A 68 -12.10 17.51 6.12
C ILE A 68 -11.31 18.26 7.18
N ARG A 69 -11.97 19.16 7.91
CA ARG A 69 -11.42 19.81 9.10
C ARG A 69 -11.77 19.02 10.35
N ASN A 70 -10.75 18.49 11.02
CA ASN A 70 -10.86 17.82 12.31
C ASN A 70 -10.10 18.63 13.36
N GLY A 71 -10.81 19.47 14.12
CA GLY A 71 -10.20 20.46 15.00
C GLY A 71 -9.23 21.38 14.25
N ASN A 72 -7.97 21.42 14.69
CA ASN A 72 -6.91 22.23 14.06
C ASN A 72 -6.21 21.55 12.88
N ARG A 73 -6.67 20.37 12.43
CA ARG A 73 -6.07 19.62 11.32
C ARG A 73 -6.94 19.71 10.08
N LEU A 74 -6.27 19.79 8.93
CA LEU A 74 -6.88 19.60 7.63
C LEU A 74 -6.46 18.23 7.09
N ILE A 75 -7.44 17.40 6.78
CA ILE A 75 -7.26 16.05 6.29
C ILE A 75 -7.65 16.05 4.82
N LYS A 76 -6.77 15.53 3.97
CA LYS A 76 -6.96 15.45 2.53
C LYS A 76 -7.18 13.99 2.15
N ILE A 77 -8.24 13.73 1.40
CA ILE A 77 -8.63 12.40 0.94
C ILE A 77 -8.74 12.43 -0.59
N LEU A 78 -8.09 11.49 -1.27
CA LEU A 78 -8.16 11.29 -2.72
C LEU A 78 -8.72 9.90 -3.05
N HIS A 79 -9.07 9.68 -4.32
CA HIS A 79 -9.47 8.39 -4.88
C HIS A 79 -10.84 7.89 -4.37
N VAL A 80 -11.71 8.82 -3.96
CA VAL A 80 -13.05 8.52 -3.44
C VAL A 80 -14.06 9.39 -4.18
N MET A 81 -15.06 8.78 -4.80
CA MET A 81 -16.24 9.49 -5.30
C MET A 81 -17.16 9.80 -4.11
N PRO A 82 -17.38 11.07 -3.75
CA PRO A 82 -18.08 11.44 -2.52
C PRO A 82 -19.60 11.25 -2.63
N PHE A 83 -20.22 10.87 -1.52
CA PHE A 83 -21.68 10.91 -1.29
C PHE A 83 -22.11 12.06 -0.38
N ILE A 84 -21.13 12.83 0.06
CA ILE A 84 -21.23 13.96 0.97
C ILE A 84 -21.00 15.25 0.19
N GLU A 85 -21.48 16.35 0.75
CA GLU A 85 -21.33 17.68 0.20
C GLU A 85 -20.48 18.59 1.11
N LYS A 86 -20.02 19.69 0.54
CA LYS A 86 -19.34 20.75 1.28
C LYS A 86 -20.27 21.33 2.34
N GLY A 87 -19.75 21.54 3.55
CA GLY A 87 -20.47 22.05 4.72
C GLY A 87 -21.10 20.96 5.59
N GLU A 88 -21.14 19.70 5.12
CA GLU A 88 -21.60 18.59 5.95
C GLU A 88 -20.61 18.26 7.08
N TYR A 89 -21.13 17.75 8.20
CA TYR A 89 -20.33 17.17 9.27
C TYR A 89 -20.37 15.65 9.18
N VAL A 90 -19.22 15.01 8.98
CA VAL A 90 -19.10 13.55 8.92
C VAL A 90 -18.68 12.99 10.27
N LYS A 91 -19.17 11.78 10.59
CA LYS A 91 -18.78 11.03 11.79
C LYS A 91 -17.71 9.99 11.47
N GLU A 92 -16.89 9.63 12.47
CA GLU A 92 -16.01 8.46 12.36
C GLU A 92 -16.83 7.20 12.00
N GLY A 93 -16.40 6.47 10.98
CA GLY A 93 -17.08 5.27 10.49
C GLY A 93 -18.29 5.51 9.60
N GLN A 94 -18.65 6.77 9.32
CA GLN A 94 -19.67 7.07 8.30
C GLN A 94 -19.15 6.71 6.91
N ILE A 95 -19.98 6.11 6.07
CA ILE A 95 -19.68 5.93 4.65
C ILE A 95 -19.75 7.29 3.96
N ILE A 96 -18.68 7.71 3.30
CA ILE A 96 -18.60 9.03 2.65
C ILE A 96 -18.41 8.96 1.14
N GLY A 97 -18.31 7.76 0.57
CA GLY A 97 -18.14 7.55 -0.85
C GLY A 97 -17.75 6.14 -1.24
N ASN A 98 -17.41 5.94 -2.50
CA ASN A 98 -16.85 4.70 -3.03
C ASN A 98 -15.47 4.93 -3.67
N PHE A 99 -14.63 3.90 -3.70
CA PHE A 99 -13.30 4.01 -4.30
C PHE A 99 -13.37 4.25 -5.82
N LEU A 100 -12.38 4.99 -6.33
CA LEU A 100 -12.18 5.22 -7.75
C LEU A 100 -10.93 4.51 -8.26
N GLU A 101 -11.07 3.84 -9.40
CA GLU A 101 -9.96 3.29 -10.18
C GLU A 101 -9.50 4.34 -11.21
N THR A 102 -8.66 5.26 -10.74
CA THR A 102 -8.14 6.41 -11.51
C THR A 102 -6.79 6.08 -12.16
N PRO A 103 -6.19 6.96 -12.98
CA PRO A 103 -4.84 6.71 -13.46
C PRO A 103 -3.76 6.69 -12.38
N TYR A 104 -4.06 7.18 -11.17
CA TYR A 104 -3.16 7.10 -10.02
C TYR A 104 -3.24 5.77 -9.27
N THR A 105 -4.40 5.11 -9.28
CA THR A 105 -4.69 3.91 -8.46
C THR A 105 -4.98 2.65 -9.27
N GLY A 106 -5.25 2.76 -10.57
CA GLY A 106 -5.59 1.61 -11.41
C GLY A 106 -4.51 0.53 -11.37
N GLY A 107 -4.92 -0.70 -11.02
CA GLY A 107 -4.06 -1.86 -10.87
C GLY A 107 -3.62 -2.14 -9.43
N ASP A 108 -3.80 -1.18 -8.52
CA ASP A 108 -3.57 -1.32 -7.08
C ASP A 108 -4.80 -1.97 -6.39
N PHE A 109 -4.74 -2.26 -5.09
CA PHE A 109 -5.93 -2.56 -4.30
C PHE A 109 -6.80 -1.30 -4.19
N PRO A 110 -8.15 -1.40 -4.22
CA PRO A 110 -9.02 -0.23 -4.05
C PRO A 110 -8.76 0.46 -2.72
N HIS A 111 -8.47 1.76 -2.74
CA HIS A 111 -8.14 2.51 -1.54
C HIS A 111 -8.41 4.00 -1.69
N ALA A 112 -8.49 4.69 -0.55
CA ALA A 112 -8.40 6.13 -0.45
C ALA A 112 -6.99 6.51 0.00
N HIS A 113 -6.42 7.53 -0.64
CA HIS A 113 -5.17 8.13 -0.20
C HIS A 113 -5.46 9.25 0.80
N ILE A 114 -4.87 9.19 1.99
CA ILE A 114 -5.19 10.08 3.10
C ILE A 114 -3.92 10.77 3.62
N GLU A 115 -3.93 12.09 3.67
CA GLU A 115 -2.90 12.93 4.29
C GLU A 115 -3.47 13.77 5.45
N GLY A 116 -2.61 14.27 6.33
CA GLY A 116 -2.99 15.17 7.42
C GLY A 116 -3.37 14.45 8.73
N ILE A 117 -3.33 13.12 8.73
CA ILE A 117 -3.48 12.28 9.93
C ILE A 117 -2.12 11.87 10.52
N PRO A 118 -1.98 11.75 11.86
CA PRO A 118 -0.75 11.26 12.47
C PRO A 118 -0.49 9.79 12.12
N VAL A 119 0.61 9.52 11.41
CA VAL A 119 1.09 8.15 11.18
C VAL A 119 1.82 7.64 12.42
N ARG A 120 1.19 6.71 13.15
CA ARG A 120 1.78 6.05 14.33
C ARG A 120 1.89 4.55 14.07
N LEU A 121 3.12 4.11 13.84
CA LEU A 121 3.41 2.71 13.55
C LEU A 121 3.68 1.95 14.86
N PRO A 122 2.98 0.84 15.12
CA PRO A 122 3.17 0.02 16.32
C PRO A 122 4.49 -0.75 16.29
N LYS A 123 4.86 -1.34 17.42
CA LYS A 123 5.93 -2.36 17.49
C LYS A 123 5.36 -3.73 17.13
N ILE A 124 6.23 -4.63 16.71
CA ILE A 124 5.91 -6.03 16.47
C ILE A 124 5.40 -6.66 17.78
N SER A 125 4.26 -7.32 17.70
CA SER A 125 3.63 -8.06 18.81
C SER A 125 3.81 -9.56 18.63
N LYS A 126 3.71 -10.05 17.38
CA LYS A 126 3.95 -11.45 17.02
C LYS A 126 4.72 -11.49 15.71
N TYR A 127 5.89 -12.11 15.70
CA TYR A 127 6.65 -12.28 14.46
C TYR A 127 6.52 -13.70 13.95
N ASN A 128 6.24 -13.82 12.66
CA ASN A 128 6.45 -15.04 11.88
C ASN A 128 7.17 -14.64 10.59
N GLU A 129 8.09 -15.46 10.10
CA GLU A 129 8.59 -15.31 8.73
C GLU A 129 7.57 -15.97 7.81
N SER A 130 6.72 -15.16 7.18
CA SER A 130 5.59 -15.65 6.40
C SER A 130 6.07 -16.40 5.17
N LYS A 131 5.46 -17.54 4.85
CA LYS A 131 5.75 -18.35 3.66
C LYS A 131 4.51 -18.95 3.04
N ILE A 132 3.40 -19.03 3.77
CA ILE A 132 2.20 -19.75 3.32
C ILE A 132 1.15 -18.73 2.84
N GLY A 133 0.79 -18.84 1.57
CA GLY A 133 -0.24 -18.02 0.96
C GLY A 133 -1.38 -18.86 0.38
N ILE A 134 -2.59 -18.30 0.30
CA ILE A 134 -3.70 -18.86 -0.47
C ILE A 134 -4.04 -17.90 -1.61
N VAL A 135 -4.07 -18.39 -2.84
CA VAL A 135 -4.52 -17.63 -4.00
C VAL A 135 -6.00 -17.28 -3.79
N TYR A 136 -6.29 -16.00 -3.63
CA TYR A 136 -7.63 -15.51 -3.30
C TYR A 136 -8.41 -15.08 -4.52
N LYS A 137 -7.76 -14.35 -5.42
CA LYS A 137 -8.39 -13.79 -6.62
C LYS A 137 -7.41 -13.83 -7.78
N LYS A 138 -7.88 -14.19 -8.98
CA LYS A 138 -7.05 -14.22 -10.18
C LYS A 138 -7.75 -13.54 -11.34
N ASN A 139 -6.97 -12.83 -12.16
CA ASN A 139 -7.40 -12.38 -13.48
C ASN A 139 -6.24 -12.49 -14.49
N LYS A 140 -6.44 -11.93 -15.69
CA LYS A 140 -5.46 -12.00 -16.79
C LYS A 140 -4.17 -11.20 -16.54
N GLN A 141 -4.16 -10.30 -15.56
CA GLN A 141 -3.08 -9.34 -15.31
C GLN A 141 -2.40 -9.55 -13.95
N PHE A 142 -3.13 -10.05 -12.95
CA PHE A 142 -2.60 -10.30 -11.62
C PHE A 142 -3.35 -11.42 -10.90
N PHE A 143 -2.76 -11.88 -9.80
CA PHE A 143 -3.47 -12.63 -8.77
C PHE A 143 -3.10 -12.13 -7.37
N ASP A 144 -4.05 -12.22 -6.47
CA ASP A 144 -3.95 -11.82 -5.07
C ASP A 144 -3.78 -13.05 -4.20
N VAL A 145 -2.88 -12.97 -3.23
CA VAL A 145 -2.57 -14.04 -2.29
C VAL A 145 -2.79 -13.55 -0.88
N ILE A 146 -3.68 -14.22 -0.15
CA ILE A 146 -3.84 -14.02 1.29
C ILE A 146 -2.69 -14.72 2.00
N VAL A 147 -1.91 -13.97 2.78
CA VAL A 147 -0.85 -14.54 3.61
C VAL A 147 -1.49 -15.16 4.86
N LYS A 148 -1.34 -16.47 5.06
CA LYS A 148 -1.96 -17.20 6.18
C LYS A 148 -1.14 -17.11 7.45
N ASP A 149 0.17 -17.17 7.31
CA ASP A 149 1.15 -17.23 8.39
C ASP A 149 1.81 -15.85 8.60
N TYR A 150 0.97 -14.82 8.61
CA TYR A 150 1.37 -13.42 8.74
C TYR A 150 2.08 -13.11 10.07
N ALA A 151 2.80 -11.99 10.08
CA ALA A 151 3.29 -11.34 11.30
C ALA A 151 2.33 -10.22 11.73
N GLU A 152 2.40 -9.81 13.00
CA GLU A 152 1.54 -8.80 13.61
C GLU A 152 2.33 -7.71 14.35
N ALA A 153 1.93 -6.46 14.15
CA ALA A 153 2.35 -5.31 14.94
C ALA A 153 1.10 -4.55 15.41
N GLY A 154 0.70 -4.75 16.67
CA GLY A 154 -0.59 -4.25 17.16
C GLY A 154 -1.74 -4.83 16.34
N LYS A 155 -2.59 -3.98 15.76
CA LYS A 155 -3.66 -4.40 14.84
C LYS A 155 -3.21 -4.52 13.38
N LEU A 156 -1.97 -4.14 13.04
CA LEU A 156 -1.46 -4.33 11.69
C LEU A 156 -0.97 -5.76 11.52
N ARG A 157 -1.32 -6.38 10.39
CA ARG A 157 -0.81 -7.68 9.95
C ARG A 157 -0.16 -7.52 8.59
N GLY A 158 0.91 -8.27 8.32
CA GLY A 158 1.63 -8.16 7.07
C GLY A 158 2.45 -9.41 6.74
N LEU A 159 3.01 -9.42 5.53
CA LEU A 159 4.04 -10.38 5.15
C LEU A 159 5.24 -10.20 6.07
N GLY A 160 5.54 -11.20 6.90
CA GLY A 160 6.64 -11.14 7.84
C GLY A 160 7.99 -11.21 7.12
N CYS A 161 8.77 -10.12 7.20
CA CYS A 161 10.16 -10.09 6.76
C CYS A 161 11.03 -9.37 7.77
N CYS A 162 12.29 -9.80 7.87
CA CYS A 162 13.33 -8.92 8.37
C CYS A 162 13.06 -8.46 9.82
N GLY A 163 12.35 -9.27 10.62
CA GLY A 163 11.93 -8.93 11.98
C GLY A 163 10.72 -8.01 12.12
N GLY A 164 10.01 -7.69 11.02
CA GLY A 164 8.81 -6.85 11.02
C GLY A 164 7.83 -7.21 9.88
N LEU A 165 6.97 -6.25 9.50
CA LEU A 165 5.98 -6.38 8.43
C LEU A 165 6.48 -5.68 7.17
N LEU A 166 6.62 -6.40 6.07
CA LEU A 166 6.97 -5.82 4.77
C LEU A 166 5.77 -5.07 4.20
N ASN A 167 6.00 -3.83 3.76
CA ASN A 167 5.08 -3.08 2.94
C ASN A 167 5.86 -2.38 1.82
N ALA A 168 5.68 -2.83 0.58
CA ALA A 168 6.51 -2.43 -0.55
C ALA A 168 5.92 -2.90 -1.89
N SER A 169 6.26 -2.18 -2.96
CA SER A 169 6.05 -2.61 -4.35
C SER A 169 7.39 -2.98 -4.99
N LEU A 170 7.66 -4.28 -5.11
CA LEU A 170 8.96 -4.83 -5.47
C LEU A 170 8.92 -5.49 -6.85
N PRO A 171 9.94 -5.30 -7.70
CA PRO A 171 10.99 -4.27 -7.65
C PRO A 171 10.56 -2.90 -8.22
N TYR A 172 9.28 -2.74 -8.60
CA TYR A 172 8.76 -1.57 -9.33
C TYR A 172 9.12 -0.23 -8.68
N ALA A 173 8.80 -0.05 -7.40
CA ALA A 173 8.97 1.22 -6.69
C ALA A 173 10.42 1.43 -6.22
N CYS A 174 11.24 0.38 -6.20
CA CYS A 174 12.63 0.42 -5.76
C CYS A 174 12.86 0.92 -4.34
N TYR A 175 11.82 0.85 -3.51
CA TYR A 175 11.87 1.19 -2.10
C TYR A 175 10.75 0.44 -1.39
N GLY A 176 10.78 0.49 -0.06
CA GLY A 176 9.68 0.03 0.77
C GLY A 176 10.00 0.26 2.24
N GLY A 177 9.18 -0.32 3.11
CA GLY A 177 9.43 -0.28 4.54
C GLY A 177 9.20 -1.61 5.24
N ILE A 178 9.86 -1.75 6.39
CA ILE A 178 9.56 -2.79 7.39
C ILE A 178 8.97 -2.09 8.61
N ILE A 179 7.78 -2.50 9.03
CA ILE A 179 7.00 -1.94 10.14
C ILE A 179 7.05 -2.87 11.35
N GLY A 180 7.00 -2.33 12.57
CA GLY A 180 6.98 -3.12 13.81
C GLY A 180 8.35 -3.41 14.40
N GLY A 181 9.39 -3.43 13.58
CA GLY A 181 10.75 -3.76 14.00
C GLY A 181 11.64 -4.02 12.79
N TYR A 182 12.93 -4.19 13.04
CA TYR A 182 13.90 -4.56 12.01
C TYR A 182 15.05 -5.36 12.62
N ARG A 183 15.37 -6.48 11.98
CA ARG A 183 16.54 -7.31 12.25
C ARG A 183 17.31 -7.47 10.95
N GLU A 184 18.62 -7.28 11.04
CA GLU A 184 19.52 -7.58 9.94
C GLU A 184 19.58 -9.11 9.70
N PRO A 185 19.79 -9.55 8.45
CA PRO A 185 19.98 -8.73 7.23
C PRO A 185 18.65 -8.29 6.58
N LEU A 186 18.70 -7.24 5.73
CA LEU A 186 17.55 -6.79 4.92
C LEU A 186 17.33 -7.72 3.72
N LYS A 187 16.75 -8.90 3.97
CA LYS A 187 16.50 -9.93 2.95
C LYS A 187 15.11 -10.52 3.05
N LEU A 188 14.45 -10.70 1.91
CA LEU A 188 13.22 -11.49 1.76
C LEU A 188 13.57 -12.84 1.14
N TYR A 189 13.45 -13.93 1.91
CA TYR A 189 13.77 -15.29 1.46
C TYR A 189 15.18 -15.47 0.86
N GLY A 190 16.14 -14.73 1.42
CA GLY A 190 17.53 -14.71 0.95
C GLY A 190 17.82 -13.66 -0.14
N LEU A 191 16.79 -13.08 -0.76
CA LEU A 191 16.93 -12.02 -1.74
C LEU A 191 17.18 -10.67 -1.07
N ASN A 192 18.21 -9.94 -1.52
CA ASN A 192 18.55 -8.64 -0.96
C ASN A 192 17.54 -7.56 -1.40
N LEU A 193 16.90 -6.90 -0.43
CA LEU A 193 15.95 -5.79 -0.68
C LEU A 193 16.65 -4.43 -0.84
N GLY A 194 17.98 -4.37 -0.75
CA GLY A 194 18.77 -3.17 -0.96
C GLY A 194 19.41 -2.64 0.32
N TYR A 195 19.26 -1.34 0.58
CA TYR A 195 19.97 -0.62 1.63
C TYR A 195 19.00 0.04 2.59
N VAL A 196 19.25 -0.10 3.90
CA VAL A 196 18.51 0.67 4.92
C VAL A 196 18.89 2.14 4.79
N ARG A 197 17.89 3.00 4.60
CA ARG A 197 18.09 4.45 4.45
C ARG A 197 17.63 5.23 5.67
N VAL A 198 16.47 4.88 6.22
CA VAL A 198 15.90 5.50 7.42
C VAL A 198 15.66 4.39 8.43
N LYS A 199 16.14 4.58 9.66
CA LYS A 199 15.90 3.66 10.79
C LYS A 199 15.25 4.44 11.93
N ARG A 200 14.01 4.07 12.26
CA ARG A 200 13.27 4.56 13.42
C ARG A 200 12.96 3.39 14.36
N LYS A 201 12.40 3.71 15.53
CA LYS A 201 12.08 2.72 16.57
C LYS A 201 11.06 1.67 16.11
N THR A 202 10.11 2.05 15.27
CA THR A 202 8.96 1.22 14.86
C THR A 202 8.90 0.97 13.37
N TYR A 203 9.83 1.52 12.58
CA TYR A 203 9.92 1.23 11.16
C TYR A 203 11.31 1.54 10.60
N VAL A 204 11.59 0.96 9.44
CA VAL A 204 12.72 1.28 8.57
C VAL A 204 12.20 1.53 7.17
N LEU A 205 12.83 2.47 6.46
CA LEU A 205 12.70 2.59 5.01
C LEU A 205 13.98 2.08 4.36
N PHE A 206 13.81 1.29 3.31
CA PHE A 206 14.90 0.80 2.49
C PHE A 206 14.77 1.29 1.06
N GLU A 207 15.91 1.28 0.35
CA GLU A 207 16.02 1.66 -1.05
C GLU A 207 16.82 0.61 -1.82
N GLY A 208 16.36 0.25 -3.02
CA GLY A 208 17.06 -0.69 -3.90
C GLY A 208 18.35 -0.12 -4.48
N ARG A 209 18.44 1.22 -4.59
CA ARG A 209 19.63 1.95 -5.05
C ARG A 209 20.05 2.99 -4.03
N LYS A 210 21.34 3.04 -3.69
CA LYS A 210 21.88 4.02 -2.73
C LYS A 210 21.56 5.46 -3.17
N GLY A 211 21.02 6.24 -2.26
CA GLY A 211 20.68 7.65 -2.46
C GLY A 211 19.42 7.89 -3.29
N LEU A 212 18.60 6.87 -3.55
CA LEU A 212 17.34 7.01 -4.28
C LEU A 212 16.33 7.85 -3.49
N LEU A 213 16.05 7.49 -2.24
CA LEU A 213 15.04 8.20 -1.43
C LEU A 213 15.44 9.65 -1.15
N ARG A 214 16.75 9.95 -1.09
CA ARG A 214 17.24 11.33 -0.92
C ARG A 214 16.91 12.20 -2.14
N ARG A 215 16.95 11.62 -3.35
CA ARG A 215 16.76 12.30 -4.63
C ARG A 215 15.40 11.99 -5.26
N TRP A 216 14.42 11.59 -4.43
CA TRP A 216 13.15 11.08 -4.93
C TRP A 216 12.45 12.08 -5.87
N GLU A 217 12.51 13.36 -5.51
CA GLU A 217 11.87 14.45 -6.25
C GLU A 217 12.67 14.91 -7.48
N GLU A 218 13.89 14.40 -7.69
CA GLU A 218 14.73 14.75 -8.84
C GLU A 218 14.47 13.86 -10.07
N GLU A 219 14.15 12.57 -9.86
CA GLU A 219 14.00 11.60 -10.96
C GLU A 219 12.82 10.63 -10.74
N ALA A 220 12.74 10.02 -9.55
CA ALA A 220 11.77 8.96 -9.27
C ALA A 220 10.32 9.45 -9.34
N SER A 221 10.04 10.65 -8.83
CA SER A 221 8.72 11.30 -8.91
C SER A 221 8.22 11.42 -10.36
N PHE A 222 9.09 11.80 -11.31
CA PHE A 222 8.73 11.93 -12.73
C PHE A 222 8.44 10.59 -13.38
N LYS A 223 9.15 9.52 -12.97
CA LYS A 223 8.83 8.15 -13.41
C LYS A 223 7.45 7.72 -12.90
N VAL A 224 7.14 7.98 -11.63
CA VAL A 224 5.81 7.72 -11.06
C VAL A 224 4.73 8.46 -11.83
N LEU A 225 4.91 9.76 -12.11
CA LEU A 225 3.97 10.55 -12.91
C LEU A 225 3.80 10.03 -14.34
N SER A 226 4.86 9.46 -14.91
CA SER A 226 4.85 8.87 -16.26
C SER A 226 4.40 7.40 -16.30
N ASN A 227 3.95 6.85 -15.17
CA ASN A 227 3.62 5.42 -15.02
C ASN A 227 4.77 4.46 -15.39
N LYS A 228 6.02 4.86 -15.14
CA LYS A 228 7.23 4.08 -15.43
C LYS A 228 7.80 3.45 -14.16
N PRO A 229 8.37 2.24 -14.25
CA PRO A 229 9.08 1.66 -13.12
C PRO A 229 10.26 2.52 -12.70
N ILE A 230 10.53 2.60 -11.39
CA ILE A 230 11.66 3.34 -10.86
C ILE A 230 12.95 2.53 -11.05
N CYS A 231 12.88 1.23 -10.79
CA CYS A 231 13.99 0.29 -11.00
C CYS A 231 13.61 -0.88 -11.90
N GLY A 232 13.00 -1.92 -11.34
CA GLY A 232 12.79 -3.18 -12.06
C GLY A 232 11.48 -3.20 -12.86
N PHE A 233 10.81 -4.34 -12.84
CA PHE A 233 9.49 -4.52 -13.47
C PHE A 233 8.39 -4.59 -12.41
N THR A 234 7.14 -4.59 -12.84
CA THR A 234 5.98 -4.82 -11.97
C THR A 234 5.92 -6.32 -11.64
N PHE A 235 6.23 -6.70 -10.41
CA PHE A 235 6.23 -8.11 -9.99
C PHE A 235 5.30 -8.37 -8.82
N MET A 236 5.55 -7.73 -7.67
CA MET A 236 4.72 -7.94 -6.48
C MET A 236 4.48 -6.66 -5.70
N GLU A 237 3.37 -6.64 -4.98
CA GLU A 237 3.05 -5.64 -3.97
C GLU A 237 2.64 -6.34 -2.67
N ALA A 238 3.32 -6.01 -1.57
CA ALA A 238 3.00 -6.49 -0.24
C ALA A 238 2.23 -5.40 0.52
N VAL A 239 0.98 -5.69 0.86
CA VAL A 239 0.04 -4.79 1.52
C VAL A 239 -0.33 -5.35 2.90
N LEU A 240 -0.46 -4.46 3.88
CA LEU A 240 -0.86 -4.85 5.23
C LEU A 240 -2.38 -5.00 5.31
N SER A 241 -2.86 -5.61 6.39
CA SER A 241 -4.26 -5.51 6.79
C SER A 241 -4.39 -4.98 8.21
N TYR A 242 -5.56 -4.42 8.52
CA TYR A 242 -5.96 -4.03 9.85
C TYR A 242 -6.88 -5.09 10.45
N SER A 243 -6.40 -5.84 11.45
CA SER A 243 -7.09 -6.98 12.09
C SER A 243 -7.60 -8.07 11.13
N GLY A 244 -7.15 -8.07 9.87
CA GLY A 244 -7.61 -8.96 8.80
C GLY A 244 -6.56 -9.99 8.39
N TYR A 245 -6.63 -10.41 7.13
CA TYR A 245 -5.54 -11.15 6.48
C TYR A 245 -4.79 -10.21 5.53
N PRO A 246 -3.45 -10.10 5.64
CA PRO A 246 -2.69 -9.29 4.70
C PRO A 246 -2.56 -9.98 3.35
N MET A 247 -2.21 -9.18 2.34
CA MET A 247 -2.26 -9.60 0.95
C MET A 247 -0.93 -9.33 0.25
N VAL A 248 -0.54 -10.23 -0.63
CA VAL A 248 0.48 -9.98 -1.64
C VAL A 248 -0.18 -10.09 -3.01
N ARG A 249 -0.09 -9.04 -3.82
CA ARG A 249 -0.49 -9.08 -5.24
C ARG A 249 0.72 -9.44 -6.09
N PHE A 250 0.55 -10.35 -7.04
CA PHE A 250 1.54 -10.65 -8.06
C PHE A 250 1.03 -10.21 -9.44
N PHE A 251 1.82 -9.38 -10.13
CA PHE A 251 1.48 -8.77 -11.43
C PHE A 251 1.97 -9.63 -12.59
N LEU A 252 1.53 -10.88 -12.61
CA LEU A 252 1.79 -11.82 -13.68
C LEU A 252 0.62 -12.79 -13.80
N ASN A 253 0.51 -13.41 -14.97
CA ASN A 253 -0.46 -14.48 -15.20
C ASN A 253 0.26 -15.82 -15.14
N ASP A 254 0.01 -16.59 -14.08
CA ASP A 254 0.50 -17.97 -13.96
C ASP A 254 -0.65 -18.93 -14.27
N SER A 255 -0.58 -19.68 -15.37
CA SER A 255 -1.61 -20.62 -15.77
C SER A 255 -1.78 -21.81 -14.82
N ASN A 256 -0.79 -22.09 -13.98
CA ASN A 256 -0.77 -23.26 -13.11
C ASN A 256 -1.41 -23.03 -11.74
N LEU A 257 -1.74 -21.77 -11.41
CA LEU A 257 -2.38 -21.41 -10.15
C LEU A 257 -3.88 -21.16 -10.31
N ASN A 258 -4.69 -21.70 -9.42
CA ASN A 258 -6.13 -21.49 -9.33
C ASN A 258 -6.49 -20.80 -8.01
N GLU A 259 -7.66 -20.15 -7.99
CA GLU A 259 -8.21 -19.60 -6.74
C GLU A 259 -8.46 -20.76 -5.75
N GLY A 260 -8.01 -20.58 -4.51
CA GLY A 260 -8.03 -21.60 -3.46
C GLY A 260 -6.71 -22.36 -3.30
N ASP A 261 -5.78 -22.28 -4.27
CA ASP A 261 -4.50 -22.99 -4.18
C ASP A 261 -3.63 -22.43 -3.05
N GLU A 262 -3.01 -23.32 -2.28
CA GLU A 262 -1.95 -22.97 -1.34
C GLU A 262 -0.61 -22.87 -2.07
N ILE A 263 0.15 -21.82 -1.76
CA ILE A 263 1.46 -21.57 -2.36
C ILE A 263 2.52 -21.29 -1.29
N ASP A 264 3.73 -21.81 -1.50
CA ASP A 264 4.93 -21.35 -0.80
C ASP A 264 5.43 -20.06 -1.45
N LEU A 265 5.18 -18.93 -0.79
CA LEU A 265 5.60 -17.59 -1.21
C LEU A 265 7.12 -17.50 -1.39
N SER A 266 7.90 -18.25 -0.61
CA SER A 266 9.35 -18.19 -0.67
C SER A 266 9.90 -18.91 -1.90
N GLU A 267 9.32 -20.05 -2.26
CA GLU A 267 9.64 -20.77 -3.48
C GLU A 267 9.16 -19.97 -4.70
N PHE A 268 7.90 -19.52 -4.67
CA PHE A 268 7.29 -18.78 -5.77
C PHE A 268 8.09 -17.51 -6.11
N ILE A 269 8.41 -16.68 -5.11
CA ILE A 269 9.17 -15.44 -5.30
C ILE A 269 10.59 -15.73 -5.80
N ARG A 270 11.26 -16.77 -5.26
CA ARG A 270 12.62 -17.12 -5.69
C ARG A 270 12.67 -17.67 -7.11
N ASN A 271 11.71 -18.48 -7.50
CA ASN A 271 11.65 -19.03 -8.86
C ASN A 271 11.46 -17.92 -9.91
N HIS A 272 10.75 -16.84 -9.57
CA HIS A 272 10.49 -15.73 -10.49
C HIS A 272 11.57 -14.64 -10.49
N LEU A 273 12.19 -14.35 -9.34
CA LEU A 273 13.22 -13.29 -9.23
C LEU A 273 14.67 -13.84 -9.31
N GLY A 274 14.85 -15.15 -9.24
CA GLY A 274 16.17 -15.77 -9.25
C GLY A 274 17.00 -15.38 -8.02
N SER A 275 18.17 -14.78 -8.24
CA SER A 275 19.12 -14.44 -7.16
C SER A 275 19.12 -12.97 -6.73
N LYS A 276 18.39 -12.09 -7.44
CA LYS A 276 18.40 -10.63 -7.18
C LYS A 276 17.02 -10.00 -7.45
N ILE A 277 16.68 -9.00 -6.64
CA ILE A 277 15.46 -8.20 -6.81
C ILE A 277 15.69 -7.02 -7.77
N TYR A 278 16.88 -6.42 -7.74
CA TYR A 278 17.26 -5.23 -8.51
C TYR A 278 18.48 -5.47 -9.38
#